data_AF-A0A507BFR2-F1
#
_entry.id   AF-A0A507BFR2-F1
#
_cell.length_a   1.000
_cell.length_b   1.000
_cell.length_c   1.000
_cell.angle_alpha   90.00
_cell.angle_beta   90.00
_cell.angle_gamma   90.00
#
_symmetry.space_group_name_H-M   'P 1'
#
loop_
_entity.id
_entity.type
_entity.pdbx_description
1 polymer ?
#
loop_
_entity_poly.entity_id
_entity_poly.type
_entity_poly.pdbx_seq_one_letter_code
_entity_poly.pdbx_strand_id
1 'polypeptide(L)'
;MAPKDRIRGDGSTKSTLNIHQVRVQEDDQQHNNPTADISDGEGTVAPRKPLAFYLSFIGICFSALVCALDATSLGVAIPSIAEQLGGTTLQSFWASIAYLLCVVTTQPLYTAVSDVFGRKPPLYLAYAFFAAGSLVFALAGNMPAVIAGRVLQGLGGGGMDVLGEIVVADMTTLRERPVYLGVKALPMAVGSILGPTMGALFSSFASWRWIGWVNLPLLGVAAPLVFFFLRLRPADTAPLGDKLARLDWGGAALALAGTTALVLPLSWAGTLYPWRSWQTLLPLVSGLALLAAFGAYEARPAHPIVPHRVLRSRTAAATLVGNFAHGAMLFALLQYLPLFFQAVALETPIRSAVLLLPTSAASVAAAVAGVIAVGLVGRGYKWALRATWAVTAAGAGLLALLGPESSRPAQMGVPVVWGIGIGALMRLLHLPMQASVPSVDDTGAAIGVSLAVRLLGGLIGLAIGSTVFSSVFASSIAAVSELPGSLSILRDANQAIGFIPTLRTLDIPHGELTPVLDAYLEAMRAIFYTMTGFGAAGFASSLFTEELTLNKTERGRQAFED
;
A
#
# COMPACT_ATOMS: atom_id res chain seq x y z
N MET A 1 75.92 -31.95 48.62
CA MET A 1 76.01 -32.52 49.99
C MET A 1 74.71 -32.16 50.69
N ALA A 2 73.78 -33.11 50.84
CA ALA A 2 72.69 -33.02 51.83
C ALA A 2 73.29 -33.20 53.25
N PRO A 3 72.65 -32.86 54.40
CA PRO A 3 71.22 -33.10 54.70
C PRO A 3 70.54 -32.04 55.65
N LYS A 4 69.20 -31.91 55.65
CA LYS A 4 68.17 -32.43 56.60
C LYS A 4 67.89 -31.68 57.93
N ASP A 5 66.58 -31.62 58.20
CA ASP A 5 65.83 -31.63 59.48
C ASP A 5 65.79 -30.34 60.33
N ARG A 6 64.64 -29.64 60.49
CA ARG A 6 63.38 -29.93 61.22
C ARG A 6 63.53 -29.72 62.73
N ILE A 7 62.78 -28.75 63.32
CA ILE A 7 61.86 -28.89 64.48
C ILE A 7 61.48 -27.52 65.11
N ARG A 8 60.17 -27.45 65.44
CA ARG A 8 59.33 -26.54 66.24
C ARG A 8 59.96 -25.72 67.39
N GLY A 9 59.34 -24.56 67.66
CA GLY A 9 59.31 -23.90 68.97
C GLY A 9 58.40 -22.67 68.99
N ASP A 10 57.31 -22.75 69.75
CA ASP A 10 56.35 -21.69 70.08
C ASP A 10 56.98 -20.60 70.99
N GLY A 11 56.48 -19.37 70.94
CA GLY A 11 56.95 -18.28 71.79
C GLY A 11 56.45 -16.90 71.38
N SER A 12 55.37 -16.45 72.00
CA SER A 12 54.84 -15.09 71.99
C SER A 12 55.92 -14.00 72.15
N THR A 13 55.79 -12.85 71.49
CA THR A 13 55.59 -11.50 72.11
C THR A 13 55.52 -10.42 71.03
N LYS A 14 54.61 -9.47 71.26
CA LYS A 14 54.21 -8.27 70.49
C LYS A 14 55.38 -7.42 69.94
N SER A 15 55.26 -6.93 68.69
CA SER A 15 55.65 -5.56 68.34
C SER A 15 55.06 -5.12 66.98
N THR A 16 54.37 -3.99 67.08
CA THR A 16 53.84 -3.01 66.11
C THR A 16 54.29 -2.96 64.63
N LEU A 17 53.26 -2.77 63.78
CA LEU A 17 53.13 -1.92 62.58
C LEU A 17 54.09 -2.09 61.38
N ASN A 18 53.53 -2.61 60.27
CA ASN A 18 53.15 -1.87 59.04
C ASN A 18 53.27 -2.80 57.82
N ILE A 19 52.14 -3.34 57.35
CA ILE A 19 52.04 -3.93 56.01
C ILE A 19 50.81 -3.34 55.33
N HIS A 20 51.06 -2.57 54.27
CA HIS A 20 50.08 -2.28 53.23
C HIS A 20 49.70 -3.58 52.54
N GLN A 21 48.51 -4.10 52.86
CA GLN A 21 47.79 -5.04 52.01
C GLN A 21 46.30 -4.69 52.08
N VAL A 22 45.75 -4.34 50.92
CA VAL A 22 44.34 -4.09 50.68
C VAL A 22 43.56 -5.36 51.00
N ARG A 23 42.81 -5.33 52.10
CA ARG A 23 41.88 -6.38 52.51
C ARG A 23 40.47 -5.98 52.07
N VAL A 24 39.79 -6.97 51.49
CA VAL A 24 38.33 -7.10 51.41
C VAL A 24 37.69 -6.69 52.74
N GLN A 25 36.69 -5.81 52.69
CA GLN A 25 35.90 -5.41 53.84
C GLN A 25 34.44 -5.81 53.55
N GLU A 26 34.08 -7.00 54.02
CA GLU A 26 32.74 -7.28 54.53
C GLU A 26 32.72 -6.75 55.96
N ASP A 27 31.73 -5.91 56.28
CA ASP A 27 31.20 -5.80 57.64
C ASP A 27 29.70 -5.49 57.56
N ASP A 28 28.98 -6.25 58.37
CA ASP A 28 27.55 -6.24 58.58
C ASP A 28 27.02 -4.87 59.03
N GLN A 29 25.92 -4.41 58.42
CA GLN A 29 24.94 -3.60 59.12
C GLN A 29 23.53 -4.17 58.91
N GLN A 30 23.02 -4.66 60.04
CA GLN A 30 21.65 -5.12 60.27
C GLN A 30 20.61 -4.04 59.96
N HIS A 31 19.57 -4.49 59.26
CA HIS A 31 18.16 -4.23 59.55
C HIS A 31 17.80 -2.81 60.00
N ASN A 32 17.48 -1.97 59.02
CA ASN A 32 16.39 -1.02 59.17
C ASN A 32 15.72 -0.88 57.80
N ASN A 33 14.62 -1.58 57.59
CA ASN A 33 13.71 -1.33 56.47
C ASN A 33 13.11 0.07 56.67
N PRO A 34 13.38 1.05 55.81
CA PRO A 34 12.33 2.00 55.52
C PRO A 34 11.36 1.24 54.61
N THR A 35 10.20 0.89 55.15
CA THR A 35 8.98 0.89 54.34
C THR A 35 9.00 2.18 53.54
N ALA A 36 9.41 2.09 52.27
CA ALA A 36 9.13 3.12 51.32
C ALA A 36 7.61 3.19 51.30
N ASP A 37 7.08 4.25 51.92
CA ASP A 37 5.72 4.67 51.73
C ASP A 37 5.46 4.66 50.22
N ILE A 38 4.74 3.62 49.78
CA ILE A 38 3.87 3.72 48.63
C ILE A 38 2.77 4.67 49.12
N SER A 39 3.11 5.95 49.22
CA SER A 39 2.11 6.97 49.04
C SER A 39 1.67 6.77 47.60
N ASP A 40 0.50 6.15 47.43
CA ASP A 40 -0.27 6.15 46.20
C ASP A 40 -0.27 7.59 45.67
N GLY A 41 0.68 7.85 44.77
CA GLY A 41 0.76 9.10 44.05
C GLY A 41 -0.50 9.18 43.21
N GLU A 42 -1.41 10.04 43.65
CA GLU A 42 -2.62 10.49 42.98
C GLU A 42 -2.50 10.29 41.47
N GLY A 43 -3.42 9.52 40.89
CA GLY A 43 -3.48 9.23 39.47
C GLY A 43 -3.26 10.48 38.64
N THR A 44 -2.02 10.66 38.15
CA THR A 44 -1.69 11.74 37.25
C THR A 44 -2.33 11.39 35.92
N VAL A 45 -3.56 11.87 35.73
CA VAL A 45 -4.25 11.85 34.44
C VAL A 45 -3.27 12.36 33.41
N ALA A 46 -2.84 11.49 32.48
CA ALA A 46 -1.90 11.85 31.44
C ALA A 46 -2.34 13.18 30.80
N PRO A 47 -1.46 14.19 30.70
CA PRO A 47 -1.86 15.53 30.31
C PRO A 47 -2.59 15.48 28.97
N ARG A 48 -3.82 16.02 28.94
CA ARG A 48 -4.64 16.07 27.73
C ARG A 48 -3.84 16.72 26.60
N LYS A 49 -3.80 16.06 25.44
CA LYS A 49 -3.07 16.57 24.28
C LYS A 49 -3.61 17.95 23.88
N PRO A 50 -2.74 18.87 23.42
CA PRO A 50 -3.17 20.22 23.05
C PRO A 50 -4.13 20.17 21.86
N LEU A 51 -5.03 21.15 21.74
CA LEU A 51 -5.96 21.27 20.61
C LEU A 51 -5.23 21.21 19.24
N ALA A 52 -4.04 21.81 19.15
CA ALA A 52 -3.21 21.77 17.94
C ALA A 52 -2.85 20.34 17.49
N PHE A 53 -2.68 19.40 18.42
CA PHE A 53 -2.47 17.99 18.10
C PHE A 53 -3.70 17.41 17.38
N TYR A 54 -4.90 17.61 17.93
CA TYR A 54 -6.12 17.06 17.35
C TYR A 54 -6.43 17.68 16.00
N LEU A 55 -6.24 19.00 15.85
CA LEU A 55 -6.46 19.70 14.59
C LEU A 55 -5.49 19.26 13.49
N SER A 56 -4.20 19.09 13.81
CA SER A 56 -3.23 18.56 12.84
C SER A 56 -3.51 17.11 12.48
N PHE A 57 -3.91 16.27 13.44
CA PHE A 57 -4.32 14.89 13.18
C PHE A 57 -5.56 14.83 12.27
N ILE A 58 -6.56 15.68 12.50
CA ILE A 58 -7.74 15.82 11.61
C ILE A 58 -7.29 16.21 10.20
N GLY A 59 -6.35 17.15 10.05
CA GLY A 59 -5.79 17.51 8.75
C GLY A 59 -5.15 16.33 8.01
N ILE A 60 -4.40 15.48 8.73
CA ILE A 60 -3.82 14.25 8.17
C ILE A 60 -4.93 13.24 7.78
N CYS A 61 -5.98 13.11 8.60
CA CYS A 61 -7.14 12.27 8.29
C CYS A 61 -7.88 12.73 7.02
N PHE A 62 -8.08 14.04 6.82
CA PHE A 62 -8.63 14.58 5.58
C PHE A 62 -7.72 14.30 4.38
N SER A 63 -6.40 14.37 4.58
CA SER A 63 -5.42 14.03 3.53
C SER A 63 -5.55 12.57 3.10
N ALA A 64 -5.65 11.66 4.07
CA ALA A 64 -5.85 10.23 3.82
C ALA A 64 -7.19 9.95 3.12
N LEU A 65 -8.26 10.65 3.50
CA LEU A 65 -9.56 10.58 2.83
C LEU A 65 -9.46 10.98 1.36
N VAL A 66 -8.81 12.12 1.07
CA VAL A 66 -8.61 12.62 -0.30
C VAL A 66 -7.85 11.59 -1.15
N CYS A 67 -6.73 11.07 -0.64
CA CYS A 67 -5.94 10.08 -1.39
C CYS A 67 -6.76 8.80 -1.68
N ALA A 68 -7.50 8.28 -0.71
CA ALA A 68 -8.27 7.07 -0.88
C ALA A 68 -9.46 7.24 -1.85
N LEU A 69 -10.18 8.36 -1.72
CA LEU A 69 -11.32 8.69 -2.56
C LEU A 69 -10.91 8.93 -4.02
N ASP A 70 -9.83 9.67 -4.24
CA ASP A 70 -9.28 9.90 -5.58
C ASP A 70 -8.78 8.60 -6.23
N ALA A 71 -8.00 7.80 -5.50
CA ALA A 71 -7.42 6.55 -6.01
C ALA A 71 -8.48 5.51 -6.43
N THR A 72 -9.66 5.50 -5.80
CA THR A 72 -10.69 4.48 -6.03
C THR A 72 -11.86 4.95 -6.89
N SER A 73 -11.98 6.24 -7.18
CA SER A 73 -13.07 6.79 -8.00
C SER A 73 -12.90 6.59 -9.50
N LEU A 74 -11.65 6.55 -9.98
CA LEU A 74 -11.34 6.58 -11.41
C LEU A 74 -11.80 5.31 -12.14
N GLY A 75 -11.73 4.14 -11.50
CA GLY A 75 -12.05 2.84 -12.13
C GLY A 75 -13.46 2.78 -12.73
N VAL A 76 -14.44 3.38 -12.06
CA VAL A 76 -15.84 3.43 -12.53
C VAL A 76 -16.05 4.50 -13.62
N ALA A 77 -15.30 5.60 -13.54
CA ALA A 77 -15.48 6.78 -14.40
C ALA A 77 -14.74 6.66 -15.76
N ILE A 78 -13.69 5.83 -15.83
CA ILE A 78 -12.82 5.71 -17.01
C ILE A 78 -13.57 5.57 -18.35
N PRO A 79 -14.60 4.72 -18.49
CA PRO A 79 -15.34 4.61 -19.75
C PRO A 79 -15.99 5.93 -20.19
N SER A 80 -16.63 6.63 -19.25
CA SER A 80 -17.27 7.93 -19.53
C SER A 80 -16.25 9.03 -19.85
N ILE A 81 -15.07 9.01 -19.21
CA ILE A 81 -13.98 9.93 -19.52
C ILE A 81 -13.47 9.67 -20.95
N ALA A 82 -13.23 8.41 -21.28
CA ALA A 82 -12.71 8.00 -22.59
C ALA A 82 -13.70 8.32 -23.71
N GLU A 83 -14.99 8.03 -23.54
CA GLU A 83 -16.04 8.39 -24.48
C GLU A 83 -16.06 9.90 -24.77
N GLN A 84 -16.10 10.73 -23.72
CA GLN A 84 -16.22 12.18 -23.87
C GLN A 84 -14.97 12.86 -24.43
N LEU A 85 -13.78 12.25 -24.25
CA LEU A 85 -12.50 12.82 -24.68
C LEU A 85 -11.92 12.16 -25.93
N GLY A 86 -12.63 11.22 -26.55
CA GLY A 86 -12.11 10.43 -27.67
C GLY A 86 -10.85 9.63 -27.29
N GLY A 87 -10.85 9.08 -26.07
CA GLY A 87 -9.74 8.38 -25.47
C GLY A 87 -9.58 6.94 -25.96
N THR A 88 -8.34 6.53 -26.21
CA THR A 88 -8.04 5.13 -26.49
C THR A 88 -8.03 4.27 -25.23
N THR A 89 -8.24 2.97 -25.39
CA THR A 89 -8.16 1.94 -24.35
C THR A 89 -6.81 1.98 -23.64
N LEU A 90 -5.72 2.18 -24.39
CA LEU A 90 -4.39 2.38 -23.83
C LEU A 90 -4.39 3.60 -22.89
N GLN A 91 -4.81 4.78 -23.37
CA GLN A 91 -4.85 5.99 -22.55
C GLN A 91 -5.73 5.85 -21.30
N SER A 92 -6.85 5.14 -21.41
CA SER A 92 -7.77 4.86 -20.30
C SER A 92 -7.08 4.14 -19.15
N PHE A 93 -6.34 3.07 -19.44
CA PHE A 93 -5.61 2.33 -18.41
C PHE A 93 -4.39 3.10 -17.89
N TRP A 94 -3.73 3.87 -18.75
CA TRP A 94 -2.63 4.74 -18.36
C TRP A 94 -2.99 5.79 -17.32
N ALA A 95 -4.24 6.27 -17.29
CA ALA A 95 -4.71 7.21 -16.27
C ALA A 95 -4.59 6.63 -14.85
N SER A 96 -4.81 5.33 -14.67
CA SER A 96 -4.64 4.65 -13.37
C SER A 96 -3.18 4.24 -13.12
N ILE A 97 -2.51 3.69 -14.14
CA ILE A 97 -1.12 3.22 -14.05
C ILE A 97 -0.17 4.39 -13.74
N ALA A 98 -0.31 5.54 -14.41
CA ALA A 98 0.58 6.68 -14.22
C ALA A 98 0.52 7.26 -12.81
N TYR A 99 -0.67 7.33 -12.22
CA TYR A 99 -0.84 7.74 -10.82
C TYR A 99 -0.10 6.79 -9.88
N LEU A 100 -0.37 5.49 -9.98
CA LEU A 100 0.22 4.52 -9.05
C LEU A 100 1.73 4.38 -9.27
N LEU A 101 2.22 4.53 -10.50
CA LEU A 101 3.65 4.60 -10.81
C LEU A 101 4.33 5.74 -10.07
N CYS A 102 3.75 6.94 -10.10
CA CYS A 102 4.30 8.09 -9.40
C CYS A 102 4.20 7.92 -7.87
N VAL A 103 3.13 7.32 -7.36
CA VAL A 103 3.01 6.99 -5.92
C VAL A 103 4.15 6.06 -5.49
N VAL A 104 4.32 4.92 -6.17
CA VAL A 104 5.33 3.90 -5.83
C VAL A 104 6.75 4.48 -5.88
N THR A 105 7.05 5.26 -6.90
CA THR A 105 8.40 5.79 -7.14
C THR A 105 8.77 6.97 -6.24
N THR A 106 7.80 7.78 -5.81
CA THR A 106 8.08 8.97 -4.99
C THR A 106 8.10 8.70 -3.49
N GLN A 107 7.44 7.64 -3.01
CA GLN A 107 7.42 7.31 -1.57
C GLN A 107 8.82 7.23 -0.93
N PRO A 108 9.80 6.49 -1.48
CA PRO A 108 11.16 6.45 -0.92
C PRO A 108 11.84 7.82 -0.91
N LEU A 109 11.60 8.63 -1.96
CA LEU A 109 12.15 9.98 -2.07
C LEU A 109 11.61 10.88 -0.96
N TYR A 110 10.28 10.85 -0.72
CA TYR A 110 9.68 11.63 0.35
C TYR A 110 10.17 11.22 1.73
N THR A 111 10.32 9.92 1.99
CA THR A 111 10.91 9.42 3.24
C THR A 111 12.31 10.00 3.45
N ALA A 112 13.23 9.80 2.49
CA ALA A 112 14.60 10.27 2.58
C ALA A 112 14.70 11.79 2.71
N VAL A 113 13.96 12.54 1.88
CA VAL A 113 13.91 14.01 1.95
C VAL A 113 13.37 14.46 3.31
N SER A 114 12.37 13.78 3.87
CA SER A 114 11.78 14.16 5.14
C SER A 114 12.68 13.89 6.36
N ASP A 115 13.59 12.93 6.28
CA ASP A 115 14.57 12.67 7.33
C ASP A 115 15.61 13.79 7.41
N VAL A 116 15.93 14.41 6.27
CA VAL A 116 16.95 15.48 6.17
C VAL A 116 16.35 16.88 6.37
N PHE A 117 15.24 17.17 5.69
CA PHE A 117 14.60 18.49 5.67
C PHE A 117 13.50 18.64 6.73
N GLY A 118 13.19 17.57 7.46
CA GLY A 118 12.03 17.49 8.32
C GLY A 118 10.75 17.16 7.56
N ARG A 119 9.68 16.85 8.32
CA ARG A 119 8.43 16.35 7.74
C ARG A 119 7.63 17.41 6.97
N LYS A 120 7.65 18.66 7.43
CA LYS A 120 6.76 19.73 6.92
C LYS A 120 7.02 20.12 5.45
N PRO A 121 8.24 20.51 5.03
CA PRO A 121 8.47 20.95 3.66
C PRO A 121 8.07 19.90 2.60
N PRO A 122 8.47 18.62 2.70
CA PRO A 122 8.05 17.62 1.72
C PRO A 122 6.55 17.34 1.77
N LEU A 123 5.89 17.44 2.93
CA LEU A 123 4.44 17.29 3.03
C LEU A 123 3.68 18.44 2.32
N TYR A 124 4.18 19.67 2.41
CA TYR A 124 3.59 20.80 1.69
C TYR A 124 3.80 20.69 0.17
N LEU A 125 4.98 20.21 -0.25
CA LEU A 125 5.24 19.90 -1.65
C LEU A 125 4.26 18.84 -2.17
N ALA A 126 4.00 17.80 -1.37
CA ALA A 126 3.05 16.76 -1.68
C ALA A 126 1.61 17.31 -1.85
N TYR A 127 1.16 18.20 -0.95
CA TYR A 127 -0.12 18.89 -1.12
C TYR A 127 -0.19 19.75 -2.38
N ALA A 128 0.89 20.49 -2.69
CA ALA A 128 0.95 21.34 -3.87
C ALA A 128 0.84 20.51 -5.16
N PHE A 129 1.59 19.41 -5.27
CA PHE A 129 1.49 18.50 -6.42
C PHE A 129 0.11 17.86 -6.54
N PHE A 130 -0.47 17.40 -5.44
CA PHE A 130 -1.80 16.77 -5.46
C PHE A 130 -2.88 17.78 -5.87
N ALA A 131 -2.84 19.00 -5.34
CA ALA A 131 -3.77 20.07 -5.70
C ALA A 131 -3.61 20.48 -7.17
N ALA A 132 -2.38 20.69 -7.63
CA ALA A 132 -2.08 21.03 -9.03
C ALA A 132 -2.56 19.92 -9.97
N GLY A 133 -2.27 18.65 -9.65
CA GLY A 133 -2.73 17.52 -10.44
C GLY A 133 -4.24 17.38 -10.47
N SER A 134 -4.92 17.63 -9.34
CA SER A 134 -6.38 17.62 -9.27
C SER A 134 -7.02 18.73 -10.11
N LEU A 135 -6.39 19.91 -10.14
CA LEU A 135 -6.82 21.01 -11.00
C LEU A 135 -6.60 20.69 -12.49
N VAL A 136 -5.44 20.15 -12.86
CA VAL A 136 -5.15 19.73 -14.24
C VAL A 136 -6.13 18.64 -14.69
N PHE A 137 -6.41 17.65 -13.83
CA PHE A 137 -7.41 16.61 -14.10
C PHE A 137 -8.80 17.22 -14.31
N ALA A 138 -9.23 18.12 -13.43
CA ALA A 138 -10.54 18.75 -13.48
C ALA A 138 -10.74 19.65 -14.72
N LEU A 139 -9.66 20.23 -15.23
CA LEU A 139 -9.68 21.10 -16.42
C LEU A 139 -9.32 20.36 -17.71
N ALA A 140 -9.06 19.05 -17.67
CA ALA A 140 -8.55 18.32 -18.82
C ALA A 140 -9.55 18.33 -19.99
N GLY A 141 -9.04 18.68 -21.18
CA GLY A 141 -9.78 18.68 -22.45
C GLY A 141 -9.49 17.46 -23.34
N ASN A 142 -8.57 16.59 -22.93
CA ASN A 142 -8.18 15.38 -23.65
C ASN A 142 -7.53 14.36 -22.69
N MET A 143 -7.40 13.11 -23.13
CA MET A 143 -6.81 12.05 -22.31
C MET A 143 -5.36 12.29 -21.88
N PRO A 144 -4.46 12.83 -22.72
CA PRO A 144 -3.12 13.20 -22.27
C PRO A 144 -3.11 14.17 -21.09
N ALA A 145 -3.99 15.18 -21.08
CA ALA A 145 -4.13 16.10 -19.95
C ALA A 145 -4.67 15.39 -18.69
N VAL A 146 -5.60 14.45 -18.83
CA VAL A 146 -6.05 13.59 -17.72
C VAL A 146 -4.86 12.83 -17.13
N ILE A 147 -4.06 12.16 -17.98
CA ILE A 147 -2.88 11.40 -17.55
C ILE A 147 -1.84 12.32 -16.89
N ALA A 148 -1.61 13.52 -17.43
CA ALA A 148 -0.71 14.51 -16.82
C ALA A 148 -1.18 14.95 -15.42
N GLY A 149 -2.49 15.17 -15.25
CA GLY A 149 -3.11 15.41 -13.94
C GLY A 149 -2.87 14.23 -12.98
N ARG A 150 -3.04 13.00 -13.46
CA ARG A 150 -2.79 11.77 -12.68
C ARG A 150 -1.33 11.60 -12.28
N VAL A 151 -0.38 11.97 -13.15
CA VAL A 151 1.05 12.00 -12.82
C VAL A 151 1.30 12.96 -11.65
N LEU A 152 0.86 14.22 -11.76
CA LEU A 152 1.01 15.21 -10.70
C LEU A 152 0.34 14.79 -9.39
N GLN A 153 -0.89 14.24 -9.47
CA GLN A 153 -1.57 13.67 -8.32
C GLN A 153 -0.79 12.53 -7.68
N GLY A 154 -0.19 11.64 -8.47
CA GLY A 154 0.61 10.53 -7.95
C GLY A 154 1.91 11.00 -7.30
N LEU A 155 2.56 12.04 -7.86
CA LEU A 155 3.72 12.70 -7.25
C LEU A 155 3.37 13.33 -5.90
N GLY A 156 2.15 13.85 -5.73
CA GLY A 156 1.68 14.33 -4.43
C GLY A 156 1.20 13.22 -3.50
N GLY A 157 0.49 12.23 -4.05
CA GLY A 157 -0.18 11.17 -3.32
C GLY A 157 0.80 10.25 -2.61
N GLY A 158 1.94 9.93 -3.24
CA GLY A 158 3.00 9.16 -2.59
C GLY A 158 3.52 9.83 -1.32
N GLY A 159 3.75 11.14 -1.38
CA GLY A 159 4.20 11.93 -0.24
C GLY A 159 3.13 12.08 0.85
N MET A 160 1.89 12.40 0.46
CA MET A 160 0.77 12.51 1.41
C MET A 160 0.52 11.19 2.16
N ASP A 161 0.61 10.06 1.47
CA ASP A 161 0.38 8.75 2.07
C ASP A 161 1.49 8.39 3.08
N VAL A 162 2.76 8.40 2.64
CA VAL A 162 3.90 7.99 3.49
C VAL A 162 4.19 8.98 4.62
N LEU A 163 4.18 10.29 4.33
CA LEU A 163 4.45 11.31 5.35
C LEU A 163 3.28 11.46 6.32
N GLY A 164 2.05 11.20 5.88
CA GLY A 164 0.90 11.16 6.79
C GLY A 164 1.08 10.08 7.86
N GLU A 165 1.62 8.92 7.50
CA GLU A 165 1.90 7.83 8.44
C GLU A 165 3.09 8.17 9.37
N ILE A 166 4.18 8.70 8.80
CA ILE A 166 5.37 9.13 9.56
C ILE A 166 5.02 10.24 10.56
N VAL A 167 4.27 11.26 10.15
CA VAL A 167 3.89 12.38 11.02
C VAL A 167 3.01 11.91 12.17
N VAL A 168 2.05 11.01 11.92
CA VAL A 168 1.24 10.41 13.00
C VAL A 168 2.12 9.63 13.96
N ALA A 169 3.09 8.86 13.46
CA ALA A 169 4.04 8.13 14.30
C ALA A 169 4.93 9.07 15.15
N ASP A 170 5.35 10.21 14.60
CA ASP A 170 6.21 11.21 15.26
C ASP A 170 5.45 12.03 16.32
N MET A 171 4.17 12.34 16.09
CA MET A 171 3.35 13.13 17.04
C MET A 171 2.73 12.29 18.18
N THR A 172 2.77 10.96 18.07
CA THR A 172 2.19 10.03 19.05
C THR A 172 3.24 9.29 19.84
N THR A 173 2.93 8.96 21.09
CA THR A 173 3.77 8.06 21.89
C THR A 173 3.65 6.63 21.37
N LEU A 174 4.66 5.79 21.60
CA LEU A 174 4.62 4.40 21.15
C LEU A 174 3.42 3.61 21.69
N ARG A 175 2.95 3.94 22.91
CA ARG A 175 1.81 3.29 23.56
C ARG A 175 0.49 3.55 22.83
N GLU A 176 0.27 4.78 22.36
CA GLU A 176 -0.99 5.18 21.71
C GLU A 176 -0.91 5.17 20.18
N ARG A 177 0.29 5.09 19.59
CA ARG A 177 0.52 5.10 18.14
C ARG A 177 -0.38 4.10 17.38
N PRO A 178 -0.55 2.83 17.83
CA PRO A 178 -1.44 1.90 17.14
C PRO A 178 -2.90 2.39 17.08
N VAL A 179 -3.37 3.09 18.12
CA VAL A 179 -4.73 3.66 18.17
C VAL A 179 -4.87 4.77 17.13
N TYR A 180 -3.95 5.72 17.07
CA TYR A 180 -4.02 6.82 16.11
C TYR A 180 -3.81 6.37 14.66
N LEU A 181 -2.90 5.42 14.41
CA LEU A 181 -2.78 4.79 13.09
C LEU A 181 -4.06 4.02 12.72
N GLY A 182 -4.68 3.35 13.69
CA GLY A 182 -5.98 2.70 13.53
C GLY A 182 -7.10 3.70 13.18
N VAL A 183 -7.17 4.84 13.88
CA VAL A 183 -8.15 5.90 13.61
C VAL A 183 -7.89 6.57 12.26
N LYS A 184 -6.62 6.81 11.88
CA LYS A 184 -6.23 7.34 10.54
C LYS A 184 -6.66 6.40 9.41
N ALA A 185 -6.78 5.10 9.67
CA ALA A 185 -7.27 4.14 8.69
C ALA A 185 -8.78 4.27 8.41
N LEU A 186 -9.57 4.88 9.30
CA LEU A 186 -11.02 5.04 9.11
C LEU A 186 -11.35 5.95 7.91
N PRO A 187 -10.83 7.19 7.80
CA PRO A 187 -11.03 8.01 6.60
C PRO A 187 -10.58 7.31 5.31
N MET A 188 -9.51 6.52 5.35
CA MET A 188 -9.04 5.76 4.19
C MET A 188 -10.04 4.66 3.78
N ALA A 189 -10.61 3.94 4.74
CA ALA A 189 -11.66 2.96 4.49
C ALA A 189 -12.94 3.62 3.94
N VAL A 190 -13.36 4.75 4.53
CA VAL A 190 -14.50 5.54 4.04
C VAL A 190 -14.25 6.00 2.60
N GLY A 191 -13.08 6.57 2.31
CA GLY A 191 -12.71 7.00 0.96
C GLY A 191 -12.71 5.85 -0.04
N SER A 192 -12.24 4.67 0.36
CA SER A 192 -12.21 3.48 -0.51
C SER A 192 -13.62 2.94 -0.82
N ILE A 193 -14.57 3.06 0.11
CA ILE A 193 -15.97 2.69 -0.11
C ILE A 193 -16.68 3.74 -0.97
N LEU A 194 -16.47 5.03 -0.66
CA LEU A 194 -17.18 6.13 -1.31
C LEU A 194 -16.62 6.47 -2.70
N GLY A 195 -15.34 6.19 -2.96
CA GLY A 195 -14.69 6.55 -4.22
C GLY A 195 -15.43 6.03 -5.45
N PRO A 196 -15.71 4.71 -5.59
CA PRO A 196 -16.46 4.18 -6.72
C PRO A 196 -17.85 4.83 -6.87
N THR A 197 -18.57 5.03 -5.75
CA THR A 197 -19.90 5.67 -5.75
C THR A 197 -19.83 7.13 -6.20
N MET A 198 -18.82 7.86 -5.75
CA MET A 198 -18.61 9.25 -6.11
C MET A 198 -18.18 9.40 -7.57
N GLY A 199 -17.26 8.55 -8.04
CA GLY A 199 -16.84 8.49 -9.45
C GLY A 199 -18.03 8.20 -10.38
N ALA A 200 -18.90 7.28 -9.97
CA ALA A 200 -20.14 6.98 -10.68
C ALA A 200 -21.12 8.16 -10.70
N LEU A 201 -21.37 8.76 -9.53
CA LEU A 201 -22.31 9.88 -9.37
C LEU A 201 -21.91 11.06 -10.25
N PHE A 202 -20.64 11.47 -10.19
CA PHE A 202 -20.14 12.59 -10.97
C PHE A 202 -20.14 12.31 -12.46
N SER A 203 -19.79 11.09 -12.88
CA SER A 203 -19.80 10.71 -14.29
C SER A 203 -21.22 10.64 -14.88
N SER A 204 -22.22 10.36 -14.05
CA SER A 204 -23.61 10.16 -14.49
C SER A 204 -24.49 11.41 -14.40
N PHE A 205 -24.30 12.27 -13.38
CA PHE A 205 -25.22 13.39 -13.12
C PHE A 205 -24.59 14.78 -13.12
N ALA A 206 -23.26 14.89 -13.15
CA ALA A 206 -22.57 16.18 -13.15
C ALA A 206 -21.54 16.23 -14.29
N SER A 207 -20.28 16.11 -13.95
CA SER A 207 -19.20 15.89 -14.90
C SER A 207 -18.15 15.05 -14.18
N TRP A 208 -17.52 14.09 -14.88
CA TRP A 208 -16.39 13.33 -14.34
C TRP A 208 -15.26 14.24 -13.83
N ARG A 209 -15.18 15.48 -14.33
CA ARG A 209 -14.26 16.53 -13.85
C ARG A 209 -14.38 16.82 -12.36
N TRP A 210 -15.56 16.59 -11.76
CA TRP A 210 -15.78 16.76 -10.33
C TRP A 210 -14.97 15.81 -9.45
N ILE A 211 -14.46 14.69 -10.02
CA ILE A 211 -13.49 13.83 -9.35
C ILE A 211 -12.22 14.62 -8.99
N GLY A 212 -11.79 15.55 -9.85
CA GLY A 212 -10.68 16.46 -9.52
C GLY A 212 -11.12 17.62 -8.63
N TRP A 213 -12.27 18.24 -8.91
CA TRP A 213 -12.74 19.41 -8.14
C TRP A 213 -12.99 19.12 -6.67
N VAL A 214 -13.51 17.94 -6.32
CA VAL A 214 -13.83 17.58 -4.93
C VAL A 214 -12.59 17.45 -4.04
N ASN A 215 -11.42 17.16 -4.64
CA ASN A 215 -10.17 17.05 -3.90
C ASN A 215 -9.70 18.41 -3.37
N LEU A 216 -9.93 19.50 -4.13
CA LEU A 216 -9.45 20.84 -3.79
C LEU A 216 -10.05 21.43 -2.49
N PRO A 217 -11.38 21.40 -2.24
CA PRO A 217 -11.93 21.88 -0.97
C PRO A 217 -11.49 21.01 0.21
N LEU A 218 -11.37 19.69 0.02
CA LEU A 218 -10.88 18.79 1.08
C LEU A 218 -9.41 19.07 1.41
N LEU A 219 -8.57 19.32 0.40
CA LEU A 219 -7.20 19.80 0.59
C LEU A 219 -7.15 21.21 1.20
N GLY A 220 -8.10 22.06 0.84
CA GLY A 220 -8.30 23.39 1.43
C GLY A 220 -8.64 23.34 2.92
N VAL A 221 -9.10 22.21 3.45
CA VAL A 221 -9.22 21.95 4.89
C VAL A 221 -7.96 21.28 5.44
N ALA A 222 -7.48 20.23 4.77
CA ALA A 222 -6.34 19.44 5.23
C ALA A 222 -5.06 20.26 5.37
N ALA A 223 -4.66 20.98 4.31
CA ALA A 223 -3.39 21.69 4.26
C ALA A 223 -3.30 22.84 5.27
N PRO A 224 -4.33 23.71 5.45
CA PRO A 224 -4.28 24.72 6.51
C PRO A 224 -4.24 24.14 7.91
N LEU A 225 -5.00 23.06 8.18
CA LEU A 225 -4.95 22.40 9.49
C LEU A 225 -3.55 21.89 9.82
N VAL A 226 -2.89 21.25 8.86
CA VAL A 226 -1.51 20.82 9.02
C VAL A 226 -0.57 22.02 9.12
N PHE A 227 -0.73 23.04 8.28
CA PHE A 227 0.16 24.19 8.25
C PHE A 227 0.20 24.96 9.57
N PHE A 228 -0.96 25.28 10.14
CA PHE A 228 -1.08 26.11 11.35
C PHE A 228 -0.92 25.30 12.65
N PHE A 229 -1.35 24.04 12.68
CA PHE A 229 -1.44 23.28 13.94
C PHE A 229 -0.41 22.17 14.09
N LEU A 230 0.25 21.72 13.01
CA LEU A 230 1.31 20.72 13.14
C LEU A 230 2.54 21.38 13.77
N ARG A 231 2.80 21.10 15.05
CA ARG A 231 3.95 21.63 15.78
C ARG A 231 4.98 20.53 15.99
N LEU A 232 5.84 20.34 15.00
CA LEU A 232 6.99 19.43 15.08
C LEU A 232 8.23 20.20 15.52
N ARG A 233 9.16 19.51 16.19
CA ARG A 233 10.48 20.06 16.50
C ARG A 233 11.20 20.41 15.18
N PRO A 234 11.94 21.52 15.13
CA PRO A 234 12.71 21.89 13.95
C PRO A 234 13.66 20.76 13.54
N ALA A 235 13.74 20.49 12.24
CA ALA A 235 14.77 19.61 11.70
C ALA A 235 16.16 20.24 11.86
N ASP A 236 17.20 19.40 11.77
CA ASP A 236 18.61 19.77 11.88
C ASP A 236 18.92 21.10 11.15
N THR A 237 19.62 22.03 11.80
CA THR A 237 19.95 23.36 11.24
C THR A 237 21.19 23.33 10.33
N ALA A 238 21.70 22.14 10.02
CA ALA A 238 22.83 21.95 9.11
C ALA A 238 22.66 22.69 7.76
N PRO A 239 23.77 23.17 7.16
CA PRO A 239 23.78 23.78 5.83
C PRO A 239 23.13 22.91 4.77
N LEU A 240 22.57 23.54 3.72
CA LEU A 240 21.89 22.82 2.63
C LEU A 240 22.79 21.79 1.94
N GLY A 241 24.08 22.10 1.77
CA GLY A 241 25.05 21.17 1.18
C GLY A 241 25.19 19.87 1.97
N ASP A 242 25.36 19.98 3.29
CA ASP A 242 25.49 18.83 4.20
C ASP A 242 24.20 18.01 4.25
N LYS A 243 23.05 18.68 4.16
CA LYS A 243 21.75 18.03 4.06
C LYS A 243 21.62 17.20 2.78
N LEU A 244 21.94 17.79 1.63
CA LEU A 244 21.87 17.10 0.35
C LEU A 244 22.88 15.93 0.27
N ALA A 245 24.04 16.06 0.91
CA ALA A 245 25.06 15.01 0.95
C ALA A 245 24.62 13.78 1.79
N ARG A 246 23.68 13.93 2.72
CA ARG A 246 23.13 12.83 3.53
C ARG A 246 22.07 12.00 2.82
N LEU A 247 21.55 12.46 1.68
CA LEU A 247 20.55 11.73 0.91
C LEU A 247 21.21 10.62 0.08
N ASP A 248 20.61 9.43 0.11
CA ASP A 248 21.03 8.31 -0.73
C ASP A 248 20.48 8.46 -2.15
N TRP A 249 21.10 9.37 -2.92
CA TRP A 249 20.74 9.62 -4.32
C TRP A 249 20.93 8.39 -5.21
N GLY A 250 21.89 7.52 -4.88
CA GLY A 250 22.16 6.29 -5.63
C GLY A 250 21.01 5.28 -5.50
N GLY A 251 20.61 4.99 -4.26
CA GLY A 251 19.49 4.09 -3.97
C GLY A 251 18.18 4.63 -4.56
N ALA A 252 17.92 5.92 -4.34
CA ALA A 252 16.78 6.63 -4.92
C ALA A 252 16.72 6.54 -6.45
N ALA A 253 17.84 6.81 -7.15
CA ALA A 253 17.90 6.76 -8.60
C ALA A 253 17.71 5.34 -9.15
N LEU A 254 18.32 4.33 -8.52
CA LEU A 254 18.17 2.92 -8.92
C LEU A 254 16.73 2.43 -8.71
N ALA A 255 16.10 2.76 -7.59
CA ALA A 255 14.71 2.40 -7.31
C ALA A 255 13.74 3.06 -8.30
N LEU A 256 13.92 4.36 -8.56
CA LEU A 256 13.11 5.12 -9.51
C LEU A 256 13.29 4.57 -10.93
N ALA A 257 14.52 4.52 -11.43
CA ALA A 257 14.81 4.07 -12.79
C ALA A 257 14.41 2.61 -13.00
N GLY A 258 14.68 1.74 -12.03
CA GLY A 258 14.33 0.32 -12.09
C GLY A 258 12.82 0.08 -12.12
N THR A 259 12.07 0.73 -11.24
CA THR A 259 10.60 0.60 -11.20
C THR A 259 9.96 1.16 -12.47
N THR A 260 10.39 2.34 -12.91
CA THR A 260 9.88 2.95 -14.15
C THR A 260 10.20 2.08 -15.37
N ALA A 261 11.45 1.65 -15.54
CA ALA A 261 11.85 0.81 -16.67
C ALA A 261 11.15 -0.55 -16.68
N LEU A 262 10.82 -1.12 -15.51
CA LEU A 262 10.06 -2.36 -15.41
C LEU A 262 8.58 -2.20 -15.82
N VAL A 263 7.94 -1.11 -15.39
CA VAL A 263 6.48 -0.93 -15.51
C VAL A 263 6.08 -0.35 -16.86
N LEU A 264 6.86 0.61 -17.39
CA LEU A 264 6.60 1.24 -18.70
C LEU A 264 6.32 0.21 -19.81
N PRO A 265 7.19 -0.79 -20.07
CA PRO A 265 6.96 -1.75 -21.15
C PRO A 265 5.73 -2.64 -20.91
N LEU A 266 5.40 -2.97 -19.66
CA LEU A 266 4.24 -3.79 -19.33
C LEU A 266 2.92 -3.11 -19.69
N SER A 267 2.90 -1.78 -19.76
CA SER A 267 1.69 -1.01 -20.05
C SER A 267 1.43 -0.82 -21.56
N TRP A 268 2.44 -1.02 -22.43
CA TRP A 268 2.31 -0.88 -23.87
C TRP A 268 2.65 -2.15 -24.67
N ALA A 269 3.08 -3.20 -23.98
CA ALA A 269 3.36 -4.50 -24.60
C ALA A 269 2.08 -5.08 -25.22
N GLY A 270 2.19 -5.58 -26.45
CA GLY A 270 1.07 -6.16 -27.19
C GLY A 270 0.10 -5.14 -27.79
N THR A 271 0.09 -3.89 -27.29
CA THR A 271 -0.81 -2.83 -27.78
C THR A 271 -0.10 -1.87 -28.72
N LEU A 272 1.00 -1.25 -28.27
CA LEU A 272 1.80 -0.32 -29.06
C LEU A 272 3.01 -0.99 -29.70
N TYR A 273 3.64 -1.91 -28.95
CA TYR A 273 4.82 -2.64 -29.40
C TYR A 273 4.65 -4.15 -29.15
N PRO A 274 5.03 -5.02 -30.10
CA PRO A 274 4.97 -6.46 -29.90
C PRO A 274 5.80 -6.91 -28.68
N TRP A 275 5.36 -7.95 -27.97
CA TRP A 275 6.07 -8.52 -26.83
C TRP A 275 7.54 -8.89 -27.10
N ARG A 276 7.83 -9.34 -28.32
CA ARG A 276 9.20 -9.72 -28.75
C ARG A 276 10.05 -8.54 -29.22
N SER A 277 9.49 -7.34 -29.27
CA SER A 277 10.21 -6.15 -29.73
C SER A 277 11.23 -5.68 -28.69
N TRP A 278 12.29 -5.04 -29.17
CA TRP A 278 13.31 -4.50 -28.27
C TRP A 278 12.76 -3.35 -27.41
N GLN A 279 11.77 -2.59 -27.89
CA GLN A 279 11.08 -1.54 -27.13
C GLN A 279 10.32 -2.08 -25.90
N THR A 280 9.95 -3.36 -25.90
CA THR A 280 9.34 -4.03 -24.75
C THR A 280 10.39 -4.75 -23.92
N LEU A 281 11.24 -5.57 -24.54
CA LEU A 281 12.18 -6.44 -23.81
C LEU A 281 13.33 -5.66 -23.16
N LEU A 282 13.88 -4.64 -23.83
CA LEU A 282 15.03 -3.89 -23.31
C LEU A 282 14.68 -3.12 -22.03
N PRO A 283 13.59 -2.33 -21.95
CA PRO A 283 13.20 -1.69 -20.70
C PRO A 283 12.85 -2.71 -19.61
N LEU A 284 12.19 -3.82 -19.96
CA LEU A 284 11.78 -4.83 -18.98
C LEU A 284 13.00 -5.50 -18.33
N VAL A 285 13.96 -5.96 -19.14
CA VAL A 285 15.20 -6.59 -18.66
C VAL A 285 16.08 -5.60 -17.93
N SER A 286 16.23 -4.37 -18.43
CA SER A 286 17.00 -3.33 -17.74
C SER A 286 16.36 -2.90 -16.43
N GLY A 287 15.03 -2.81 -16.35
CA GLY A 287 14.30 -2.56 -15.11
C GLY A 287 14.54 -3.63 -14.06
N LEU A 288 14.44 -4.92 -14.44
CA LEU A 288 14.80 -6.04 -13.55
C LEU A 288 16.27 -5.95 -13.10
N ALA A 289 17.18 -5.66 -14.02
CA ALA A 289 18.61 -5.53 -13.71
C ALA A 289 18.89 -4.35 -12.74
N LEU A 290 18.23 -3.21 -12.94
CA LEU A 290 18.34 -2.03 -12.06
C LEU A 290 17.75 -2.29 -10.67
N LEU A 291 16.63 -3.00 -10.56
CA LEU A 291 16.06 -3.38 -9.27
C LEU A 291 16.93 -4.43 -8.55
N ALA A 292 17.54 -5.36 -9.28
CA ALA A 292 18.53 -6.28 -8.72
C ALA A 292 19.79 -5.53 -8.25
N ALA A 293 20.25 -4.54 -9.03
CA ALA A 293 21.35 -3.67 -8.67
C ALA A 293 21.00 -2.80 -7.44
N PHE A 294 19.77 -2.30 -7.33
CA PHE A 294 19.26 -1.61 -6.15
C PHE A 294 19.36 -2.50 -4.91
N GLY A 295 18.86 -3.74 -5.00
CA GLY A 295 18.99 -4.71 -3.91
C GLY A 295 20.45 -4.96 -3.49
N ALA A 296 21.36 -5.12 -4.45
CA ALA A 296 22.78 -5.29 -4.16
C ALA A 296 23.44 -4.01 -3.59
N TYR A 297 23.01 -2.83 -4.05
CA TYR A 297 23.50 -1.52 -3.63
C TYR A 297 23.11 -1.25 -2.17
N GLU A 298 21.87 -1.53 -1.77
CA GLU A 298 21.33 -1.32 -0.41
C GLU A 298 22.15 -2.02 0.70
N ALA A 299 23.06 -2.93 0.36
CA ALA A 299 23.96 -3.55 1.33
C ALA A 299 25.11 -2.62 1.80
N ARG A 300 25.31 -1.48 1.13
CA ARG A 300 26.45 -0.56 1.34
C ARG A 300 26.14 0.73 2.10
N PRO A 301 24.99 1.42 1.90
CA PRO A 301 24.69 2.67 2.58
C PRO A 301 24.64 2.53 4.10
N ALA A 302 25.02 3.59 4.81
CA ALA A 302 24.89 3.67 6.27
C ALA A 302 23.41 3.70 6.73
N HIS A 303 22.52 4.25 5.89
CA HIS A 303 21.08 4.34 6.12
C HIS A 303 20.31 3.81 4.89
N PRO A 304 20.24 2.47 4.72
CA PRO A 304 19.56 1.86 3.58
C PRO A 304 18.05 2.13 3.62
N ILE A 305 17.46 2.38 2.45
CA ILE A 305 16.01 2.50 2.25
C ILE A 305 15.32 1.18 2.62
N VAL A 306 15.95 0.06 2.28
CA VAL A 306 15.47 -1.30 2.59
C VAL A 306 16.55 -2.01 3.41
N PRO A 307 16.47 -1.99 4.76
CA PRO A 307 17.47 -2.64 5.59
C PRO A 307 17.48 -4.15 5.34
N HIS A 308 18.57 -4.67 4.76
CA HIS A 308 18.74 -6.11 4.44
C HIS A 308 18.43 -7.06 5.58
N ARG A 309 18.64 -6.61 6.83
CA ARG A 309 18.32 -7.39 8.04
C ARG A 309 16.84 -7.75 8.15
N VAL A 310 15.95 -6.92 7.60
CA VAL A 310 14.50 -7.19 7.54
C VAL A 310 14.18 -8.32 6.56
N LEU A 311 14.99 -8.50 5.51
CA LEU A 311 14.78 -9.49 4.45
C LEU A 311 15.38 -10.87 4.74
N ARG A 312 16.16 -11.01 5.82
CA ARG A 312 16.88 -12.26 6.14
C ARG A 312 15.98 -13.43 6.51
N SER A 313 14.79 -13.15 7.06
CA SER A 313 13.87 -14.20 7.48
C SER A 313 13.11 -14.79 6.28
N ARG A 314 13.02 -16.13 6.21
CA ARG A 314 12.17 -16.82 5.24
C ARG A 314 10.71 -16.36 5.35
N THR A 315 10.24 -16.09 6.57
CA THR A 315 8.90 -15.55 6.82
C THR A 315 8.74 -14.14 6.25
N ALA A 316 9.75 -13.28 6.37
CA ALA A 316 9.74 -11.93 5.78
C ALA A 316 9.64 -12.03 4.25
N ALA A 317 10.54 -12.80 3.62
CA ALA A 317 10.54 -12.97 2.16
C ALA A 317 9.21 -13.52 1.64
N ALA A 318 8.68 -14.57 2.28
CA ALA A 318 7.37 -15.13 1.95
C ALA A 318 6.24 -14.09 2.09
N THR A 319 6.28 -13.29 3.16
CA THR A 319 5.28 -12.25 3.42
C THR A 319 5.35 -11.11 2.40
N LEU A 320 6.54 -10.78 1.89
CA LEU A 320 6.70 -9.77 0.84
C LEU A 320 6.15 -10.26 -0.51
N VAL A 321 6.36 -11.53 -0.86
CA VAL A 321 5.69 -12.15 -2.03
C VAL A 321 4.17 -12.10 -1.86
N GLY A 322 3.67 -12.38 -0.66
CA GLY A 322 2.25 -12.22 -0.33
C GLY A 322 1.76 -10.77 -0.48
N ASN A 323 2.49 -9.78 0.02
CA ASN A 323 2.16 -8.36 -0.14
C ASN A 323 2.12 -7.94 -1.62
N PHE A 324 3.08 -8.41 -2.42
CA PHE A 324 3.11 -8.17 -3.86
C PHE A 324 1.85 -8.73 -4.54
N ALA A 325 1.53 -10.00 -4.30
CA ALA A 325 0.34 -10.65 -4.85
C ALA A 325 -0.96 -9.95 -4.39
N HIS A 326 -1.03 -9.57 -3.12
CA HIS A 326 -2.18 -8.85 -2.55
C HIS A 326 -2.39 -7.51 -3.25
N GLY A 327 -1.31 -6.75 -3.42
CA GLY A 327 -1.33 -5.50 -4.16
C GLY A 327 -1.82 -5.67 -5.59
N ALA A 328 -1.24 -6.63 -6.32
CA ALA A 328 -1.60 -6.93 -7.70
C ALA A 328 -3.11 -7.18 -7.85
N MET A 329 -3.67 -8.04 -7.00
CA MET A 329 -5.10 -8.35 -7.00
C MET A 329 -5.96 -7.15 -6.60
N LEU A 330 -5.58 -6.43 -5.53
CA LEU A 330 -6.35 -5.31 -5.00
C LEU A 330 -6.55 -4.22 -6.05
N PHE A 331 -5.46 -3.70 -6.62
CA PHE A 331 -5.54 -2.59 -7.56
C PHE A 331 -6.11 -3.01 -8.92
N ALA A 332 -5.78 -4.20 -9.41
CA ALA A 332 -6.36 -4.70 -10.65
C ALA A 332 -7.89 -4.86 -10.52
N LEU A 333 -8.39 -5.54 -9.48
CA LEU A 333 -9.83 -5.79 -9.38
C LEU A 333 -10.62 -4.54 -8.99
N LEU A 334 -10.03 -3.58 -8.28
CA LEU A 334 -10.62 -2.25 -8.12
C LEU A 334 -10.83 -1.52 -9.46
N GLN A 335 -9.97 -1.76 -10.44
CA GLN A 335 -10.06 -1.19 -11.79
C GLN A 335 -11.01 -1.96 -12.70
N TYR A 336 -10.90 -3.30 -12.76
CA TYR A 336 -11.57 -4.11 -13.78
C TYR A 336 -12.96 -4.61 -13.38
N LEU A 337 -13.26 -4.75 -12.09
CA LEU A 337 -14.58 -5.22 -11.68
C LEU A 337 -15.72 -4.23 -11.98
N PRO A 338 -15.56 -2.90 -11.81
CA PRO A 338 -16.53 -1.95 -12.33
C PRO A 338 -16.65 -1.98 -13.86
N LEU A 339 -15.54 -2.19 -14.57
CA LEU A 339 -15.54 -2.29 -16.03
C LEU A 339 -16.32 -3.53 -16.48
N PHE A 340 -16.19 -4.66 -15.78
CA PHE A 340 -16.99 -5.86 -16.05
C PHE A 340 -18.49 -5.57 -15.96
N PHE A 341 -18.95 -4.92 -14.89
CA PHE A 341 -20.38 -4.60 -14.74
C PHE A 341 -20.88 -3.66 -15.84
N GLN A 342 -20.07 -2.69 -16.26
CA GLN A 342 -20.47 -1.75 -17.31
C GLN A 342 -20.42 -2.36 -18.72
N ALA A 343 -19.40 -3.17 -19.02
CA ALA A 343 -19.14 -3.68 -20.37
C ALA A 343 -19.89 -5.00 -20.66
N VAL A 344 -20.04 -5.87 -19.65
CA VAL A 344 -20.62 -7.22 -19.82
C VAL A 344 -22.04 -7.26 -19.28
N ALA A 345 -22.26 -6.79 -18.05
CA ALA A 345 -23.59 -6.74 -17.45
C ALA A 345 -24.42 -5.53 -17.93
N LEU A 346 -23.85 -4.67 -18.77
CA LEU A 346 -24.47 -3.47 -19.33
C LEU A 346 -25.06 -2.52 -18.29
N GLU A 347 -24.53 -2.55 -17.06
CA GLU A 347 -25.00 -1.73 -15.97
C GLU A 347 -24.53 -0.27 -16.12
N THR A 348 -25.30 0.66 -15.58
CA THR A 348 -24.89 2.07 -15.51
C THR A 348 -23.69 2.24 -14.58
N PRO A 349 -22.92 3.35 -14.64
CA PRO A 349 -21.81 3.56 -13.71
C PRO A 349 -22.29 3.53 -12.25
N ILE A 350 -23.46 4.13 -11.98
CA ILE A 350 -24.08 4.14 -10.64
C ILE A 350 -24.44 2.73 -10.19
N ARG A 351 -25.10 1.94 -11.04
CA ARG A 351 -25.46 0.55 -10.72
C ARG A 351 -24.20 -0.28 -10.46
N SER A 352 -23.17 -0.12 -11.27
CA SER A 352 -21.88 -0.80 -11.08
C SER A 352 -21.25 -0.47 -9.73
N ALA A 353 -21.28 0.80 -9.30
CA ALA A 353 -20.81 1.18 -7.98
C ALA A 353 -21.68 0.61 -6.85
N VAL A 354 -23.00 0.58 -7.02
CA VAL A 354 -23.94 -0.03 -6.05
C VAL A 354 -23.70 -1.53 -5.89
N LEU A 355 -23.45 -2.26 -6.99
CA LEU A 355 -23.12 -3.69 -6.96
C LEU A 355 -21.81 -3.98 -6.21
N LEU A 356 -20.89 -3.02 -6.17
CA LEU A 356 -19.61 -3.14 -5.46
C LEU A 356 -19.68 -2.77 -3.98
N LEU A 357 -20.70 -2.04 -3.52
CA LEU A 357 -20.83 -1.62 -2.12
C LEU A 357 -20.77 -2.79 -1.12
N PRO A 358 -21.47 -3.93 -1.32
CA PRO A 358 -21.36 -5.08 -0.42
C PRO A 358 -19.93 -5.61 -0.33
N THR A 359 -19.21 -5.65 -1.45
CA THR A 359 -17.82 -6.11 -1.52
C THR A 359 -16.89 -5.21 -0.73
N SER A 360 -17.03 -3.89 -0.89
CA SER A 360 -16.25 -2.91 -0.15
C SER A 360 -16.55 -2.99 1.36
N ALA A 361 -17.83 -3.07 1.74
CA ALA A 361 -18.23 -3.19 3.14
C ALA A 361 -17.71 -4.50 3.77
N ALA A 362 -17.83 -5.63 3.06
CA ALA A 362 -17.32 -6.91 3.51
C ALA A 362 -15.81 -6.91 3.65
N SER A 363 -15.07 -6.24 2.76
CA SER A 363 -13.62 -6.12 2.85
C SER A 363 -13.17 -5.36 4.10
N VAL A 364 -13.83 -4.24 4.44
CA VAL A 364 -13.54 -3.47 5.64
C VAL A 364 -13.91 -4.26 6.90
N ALA A 365 -15.07 -4.91 6.91
CA ALA A 365 -15.48 -5.76 8.02
C ALA A 365 -14.51 -6.93 8.23
N ALA A 366 -14.06 -7.59 7.15
CA ALA A 366 -13.11 -8.69 7.22
C ALA A 366 -11.72 -8.25 7.66
N ALA A 367 -11.27 -7.05 7.27
CA ALA A 367 -10.03 -6.47 7.77
C ALA A 367 -10.04 -6.33 9.31
N VAL A 368 -11.15 -5.84 9.87
CA VAL A 368 -11.32 -5.71 11.33
C VAL A 368 -11.44 -7.09 11.99
N ALA A 369 -12.30 -7.95 11.46
CA ALA A 369 -12.54 -9.28 12.00
C ALA A 369 -11.27 -10.16 12.01
N GLY A 370 -10.42 -10.08 10.98
CA GLY A 370 -9.18 -10.83 10.90
C GLY A 370 -8.21 -10.53 12.05
N VAL A 371 -8.12 -9.26 12.47
CA VAL A 371 -7.28 -8.86 13.61
C VAL A 371 -7.84 -9.39 14.93
N ILE A 372 -9.15 -9.23 15.13
CA ILE A 372 -9.83 -9.72 16.35
C ILE A 372 -9.70 -11.24 16.46
N ALA A 373 -9.93 -11.96 15.38
CA ALA A 373 -9.85 -13.42 15.34
C ALA A 373 -8.45 -13.91 15.76
N VAL A 374 -7.38 -13.31 15.24
CA VAL A 374 -6.03 -13.70 15.65
C VAL A 374 -5.74 -13.35 17.11
N GLY A 375 -6.21 -12.18 17.58
CA GLY A 375 -6.05 -11.77 18.98
C GLY A 375 -6.74 -12.70 19.98
N LEU A 376 -7.91 -13.24 19.63
CA LEU A 376 -8.66 -14.17 20.48
C LEU A 376 -8.07 -15.58 20.48
N VAL A 377 -7.58 -16.06 19.34
CA VAL A 377 -7.08 -17.44 19.20
C VAL A 377 -5.64 -17.55 19.73
N GLY A 378 -4.86 -16.46 19.77
CA GLY A 378 -3.56 -16.37 20.44
C GLY A 378 -2.40 -17.14 19.79
N ARG A 379 -2.69 -18.20 19.02
CA ARG A 379 -1.78 -19.00 18.19
C ARG A 379 -2.49 -19.44 16.90
N GLY A 380 -1.80 -19.48 15.77
CA GLY A 380 -2.35 -19.99 14.51
C GLY A 380 -2.66 -18.93 13.45
N TYR A 381 -1.96 -17.78 13.48
CA TYR A 381 -2.14 -16.76 12.44
C TYR A 381 -1.73 -17.30 11.05
N LYS A 382 -0.88 -18.34 10.98
CA LYS A 382 -0.60 -19.03 9.71
C LYS A 382 -1.82 -19.66 9.08
N TRP A 383 -2.61 -20.37 9.88
CA TRP A 383 -3.79 -21.06 9.37
C TRP A 383 -4.83 -20.04 8.94
N ALA A 384 -5.00 -18.96 9.72
CA ALA A 384 -5.79 -17.82 9.31
C ALA A 384 -5.29 -17.24 7.97
N LEU A 385 -3.99 -16.95 7.85
CA LEU A 385 -3.38 -16.39 6.64
C LEU A 385 -3.56 -17.30 5.42
N ARG A 386 -3.31 -18.61 5.56
CA ARG A 386 -3.48 -19.61 4.49
C ARG A 386 -4.94 -19.73 4.08
N ALA A 387 -5.85 -19.83 5.05
CA ALA A 387 -7.29 -19.88 4.78
C ALA A 387 -7.76 -18.61 4.06
N THR A 388 -7.30 -17.43 4.51
CA THR A 388 -7.63 -16.17 3.85
C THR A 388 -7.09 -16.13 2.43
N TRP A 389 -5.84 -16.55 2.18
CA TRP A 389 -5.32 -16.66 0.82
C TRP A 389 -6.15 -17.60 -0.07
N ALA A 390 -6.57 -18.75 0.45
CA ALA A 390 -7.45 -19.67 -0.26
C ALA A 390 -8.79 -19.02 -0.63
N VAL A 391 -9.42 -18.31 0.33
CA VAL A 391 -10.65 -17.55 0.09
C VAL A 391 -10.44 -16.44 -0.95
N THR A 392 -9.35 -15.70 -0.89
CA THR A 392 -9.04 -14.63 -1.85
C THR A 392 -8.84 -15.20 -3.27
N ALA A 393 -8.08 -16.29 -3.41
CA ALA A 393 -7.82 -16.93 -4.69
C ALA A 393 -9.09 -17.55 -5.29
N ALA A 394 -9.87 -18.27 -4.47
CA ALA A 394 -11.15 -18.82 -4.86
C ALA A 394 -12.13 -17.72 -5.24
N GLY A 395 -12.25 -16.67 -4.43
CA GLY A 395 -13.09 -15.49 -4.71
C GLY A 395 -12.76 -14.84 -6.04
N ALA A 396 -11.48 -14.63 -6.34
CA ALA A 396 -11.04 -14.11 -7.64
C ALA A 396 -11.40 -15.05 -8.80
N GLY A 397 -11.28 -16.37 -8.61
CA GLY A 397 -11.66 -17.35 -9.63
C GLY A 397 -13.16 -17.46 -9.86
N LEU A 398 -13.96 -17.33 -8.80
CA LEU A 398 -15.42 -17.34 -8.88
C LEU A 398 -15.96 -16.16 -9.68
N LEU A 399 -15.25 -15.03 -9.75
CA LEU A 399 -15.62 -13.90 -10.61
C LEU A 399 -15.75 -14.31 -12.08
N ALA A 400 -15.00 -15.31 -12.55
CA ALA A 400 -15.08 -15.80 -13.92
C ALA A 400 -16.38 -16.55 -14.24
N LEU A 401 -17.15 -16.96 -13.22
CA LEU A 401 -18.48 -17.54 -13.38
C LEU A 401 -19.55 -16.49 -13.69
N LEU A 402 -19.26 -15.20 -13.42
CA LEU A 402 -20.15 -14.13 -13.81
C LEU A 402 -20.15 -13.97 -15.34
N GLY A 403 -21.30 -13.56 -15.87
CA GLY A 403 -21.54 -13.34 -17.28
C GLY A 403 -22.76 -12.43 -17.51
N PRO A 404 -23.15 -12.18 -18.78
CA PRO A 404 -24.21 -11.23 -19.12
C PRO A 404 -25.55 -11.55 -18.44
N GLU A 405 -25.91 -12.84 -18.37
CA GLU A 405 -27.18 -13.32 -17.80
C GLU A 405 -27.12 -13.61 -16.29
N SER A 406 -26.04 -13.18 -15.61
CA SER A 406 -25.92 -13.43 -14.16
C SER A 406 -27.00 -12.70 -13.37
N SER A 407 -27.69 -13.42 -12.50
CA SER A 407 -28.72 -12.82 -11.63
C SER A 407 -28.13 -11.76 -10.69
N ARG A 408 -28.93 -10.76 -10.31
CA ARG A 408 -28.48 -9.70 -9.38
C ARG A 408 -27.88 -10.23 -8.08
N PRO A 409 -28.44 -11.25 -7.41
CA PRO A 409 -27.81 -11.83 -6.23
C PRO A 409 -26.41 -12.40 -6.52
N ALA A 410 -26.19 -13.00 -7.68
CA ALA A 410 -24.87 -13.50 -8.08
C ALA A 410 -23.88 -12.33 -8.30
N GLN A 411 -24.31 -11.28 -9.00
CA GLN A 411 -23.49 -10.08 -9.25
C GLN A 411 -23.05 -9.38 -7.96
N MET A 412 -23.91 -9.36 -6.93
CA MET A 412 -23.58 -8.77 -5.62
C MET A 412 -22.80 -9.74 -4.72
N GLY A 413 -23.16 -11.03 -4.72
CA GLY A 413 -22.68 -12.01 -3.75
C GLY A 413 -21.33 -12.64 -4.11
N VAL A 414 -21.06 -12.88 -5.40
CA VAL A 414 -19.80 -13.53 -5.81
C VAL A 414 -18.59 -12.64 -5.51
N PRO A 415 -18.59 -11.33 -5.83
CA PRO A 415 -17.45 -10.47 -5.51
C PRO A 415 -17.18 -10.29 -4.01
N VAL A 416 -18.20 -10.46 -3.16
CA VAL A 416 -18.05 -10.39 -1.69
C VAL A 416 -17.06 -11.44 -1.18
N VAL A 417 -17.00 -12.64 -1.78
CA VAL A 417 -16.03 -13.68 -1.39
C VAL A 417 -14.60 -13.19 -1.57
N TRP A 418 -14.31 -12.55 -2.70
CA TRP A 418 -13.02 -11.90 -2.93
C TRP A 418 -12.80 -10.73 -1.96
N GLY A 419 -13.83 -9.89 -1.75
CA GLY A 419 -13.79 -8.76 -0.82
C GLY A 419 -13.38 -9.16 0.60
N ILE A 420 -13.97 -10.22 1.14
CA ILE A 420 -13.63 -10.77 2.46
C ILE A 420 -12.15 -11.16 2.52
N GLY A 421 -11.69 -11.93 1.53
CA GLY A 421 -10.31 -12.39 1.46
C GLY A 421 -9.30 -11.24 1.36
N ILE A 422 -9.49 -10.34 0.38
CA ILE A 422 -8.57 -9.23 0.13
C ILE A 422 -8.54 -8.24 1.30
N GLY A 423 -9.68 -8.03 1.98
CA GLY A 423 -9.81 -7.20 3.16
C GLY A 423 -9.08 -7.78 4.37
N ALA A 424 -9.31 -9.05 4.68
CA ALA A 424 -8.61 -9.72 5.78
C ALA A 424 -7.10 -9.79 5.56
N LEU A 425 -6.63 -10.08 4.34
CA LEU A 425 -5.20 -10.09 3.99
C LEU A 425 -4.53 -8.74 4.26
N MET A 426 -5.24 -7.63 4.06
CA MET A 426 -4.73 -6.28 4.32
C MET A 426 -4.17 -6.15 5.75
N ARG A 427 -4.78 -6.81 6.74
CA ARG A 427 -4.30 -6.81 8.13
C ARG A 427 -3.43 -8.02 8.45
N LEU A 428 -3.80 -9.21 7.99
CA LEU A 428 -3.11 -10.45 8.34
C LEU A 428 -1.67 -10.52 7.83
N LEU A 429 -1.34 -9.89 6.70
CA LEU A 429 0.03 -9.85 6.16
C LEU A 429 1.00 -9.03 7.02
N HIS A 430 0.49 -8.13 7.89
CA HIS A 430 1.35 -7.36 8.78
C HIS A 430 1.93 -8.22 9.91
N LEU A 431 1.18 -9.21 10.40
CA LEU A 431 1.57 -10.03 11.54
C LEU A 431 2.87 -10.84 11.31
N PRO A 432 2.99 -11.69 10.27
CA PRO A 432 4.22 -12.44 10.03
C PRO A 432 5.40 -11.51 9.73
N MET A 433 5.16 -10.38 9.07
CA MET A 433 6.22 -9.39 8.82
C MET A 433 6.78 -8.85 10.12
N GLN A 434 5.93 -8.37 11.03
CA GLN A 434 6.32 -7.86 12.33
C GLN A 434 6.95 -8.96 13.21
N ALA A 435 6.45 -10.19 13.14
CA ALA A 435 7.03 -11.30 13.90
C ALA A 435 8.44 -11.67 13.39
N SER A 436 8.72 -11.45 12.09
CA SER A 436 9.95 -11.84 11.42
C SER A 436 11.14 -10.91 11.63
N VAL A 437 10.94 -9.69 12.15
CA VAL A 437 12.05 -8.75 12.34
C VAL A 437 13.01 -9.19 13.44
N PRO A 438 14.33 -9.00 13.29
CA PRO A 438 15.30 -9.39 14.32
C PRO A 438 15.15 -8.63 15.63
N SER A 439 14.84 -7.32 15.56
CA SER A 439 14.62 -6.44 16.71
C SER A 439 13.32 -5.67 16.52
N VAL A 440 12.66 -5.31 17.63
CA VAL A 440 11.45 -4.47 17.62
C VAL A 440 11.70 -3.12 16.94
N ASP A 441 12.93 -2.60 16.99
CA ASP A 441 13.31 -1.34 16.34
C ASP A 441 13.24 -1.41 14.80
N ASP A 442 13.31 -2.61 14.22
CA ASP A 442 13.20 -2.82 12.76
C ASP A 442 11.75 -2.96 12.27
N THR A 443 10.77 -2.98 13.17
CA THR A 443 9.34 -3.16 12.85
C THR A 443 8.82 -2.09 11.89
N GLY A 444 9.22 -0.83 12.09
CA GLY A 444 8.81 0.28 11.22
C GLY A 444 9.32 0.12 9.79
N ALA A 445 10.60 -0.23 9.63
CA ALA A 445 11.20 -0.50 8.33
C ALA A 445 10.50 -1.68 7.63
N ALA A 446 10.17 -2.74 8.37
CA ALA A 446 9.47 -3.90 7.84
C ALA A 446 8.06 -3.61 7.31
N ILE A 447 7.31 -2.76 8.01
CA ILE A 447 6.00 -2.29 7.54
C ILE A 447 6.17 -1.43 6.27
N GLY A 448 7.12 -0.49 6.26
CA GLY A 448 7.40 0.36 5.10
C GLY A 448 7.77 -0.45 3.84
N VAL A 449 8.63 -1.45 3.98
CA VAL A 449 8.99 -2.35 2.87
C VAL A 449 7.79 -3.15 2.39
N SER A 450 6.93 -3.62 3.30
CA SER A 450 5.71 -4.35 2.94
C SER A 450 4.74 -3.47 2.15
N LEU A 451 4.56 -2.21 2.57
CA LEU A 451 3.75 -1.23 1.86
C LEU A 451 4.29 -0.96 0.46
N ALA A 452 5.59 -0.69 0.33
CA ALA A 452 6.23 -0.42 -0.96
C ALA A 452 6.09 -1.61 -1.93
N VAL A 453 6.35 -2.83 -1.45
CA VAL A 453 6.21 -4.05 -2.26
C VAL A 453 4.76 -4.31 -2.66
N ARG A 454 3.79 -4.01 -1.78
CA ARG A 454 2.36 -4.10 -2.09
C ARG A 454 1.96 -3.11 -3.17
N LEU A 455 2.38 -1.85 -3.08
CA LEU A 455 2.06 -0.84 -4.10
C LEU A 455 2.73 -1.16 -5.44
N LEU A 456 3.98 -1.67 -5.43
CA LEU A 456 4.65 -2.19 -6.62
C LEU A 456 3.88 -3.36 -7.25
N GLY A 457 3.39 -4.29 -6.43
CA GLY A 457 2.51 -5.36 -6.86
C GLY A 457 1.25 -4.84 -7.54
N GLY A 458 0.59 -3.84 -6.93
CA GLY A 458 -0.59 -3.18 -7.51
C GLY A 458 -0.34 -2.53 -8.86
N LEU A 459 0.80 -1.86 -9.00
CA LEU A 459 1.22 -1.24 -10.24
C LEU A 459 1.44 -2.26 -11.36
N ILE A 460 2.15 -3.35 -11.06
CA ILE A 460 2.40 -4.42 -12.02
C ILE A 460 1.09 -5.17 -12.33
N GLY A 461 0.22 -5.39 -11.34
CA GLY A 461 -1.09 -6.01 -11.52
C GLY A 461 -1.99 -5.20 -12.47
N LEU A 462 -2.01 -3.87 -12.34
CA LEU A 462 -2.71 -2.98 -13.27
C LEU A 462 -2.11 -3.04 -14.69
N ALA A 463 -0.79 -3.01 -14.82
CA ALA A 463 -0.13 -3.08 -16.12
C ALA A 463 -0.39 -4.43 -16.83
N ILE A 464 -0.30 -5.54 -16.09
CA ILE A 464 -0.63 -6.88 -16.60
C ILE A 464 -2.11 -6.93 -16.99
N GLY A 465 -3.02 -6.47 -16.14
CA GLY A 465 -4.46 -6.45 -16.44
C GLY A 465 -4.79 -5.65 -17.70
N SER A 466 -4.12 -4.51 -17.92
CA SER A 466 -4.27 -3.66 -19.10
C SER A 466 -3.88 -4.41 -20.37
N THR A 467 -2.74 -5.10 -20.32
CA THR A 467 -2.21 -5.85 -21.45
C THR A 467 -3.01 -7.12 -21.73
N VAL A 468 -3.43 -7.85 -20.68
CA VAL A 468 -4.32 -9.01 -20.80
C VAL A 468 -5.65 -8.58 -21.42
N PHE A 469 -6.28 -7.52 -20.90
CA PHE A 469 -7.53 -7.00 -21.45
C PHE A 469 -7.39 -6.67 -22.93
N SER A 470 -6.38 -5.85 -23.27
CA SER A 470 -6.22 -5.34 -24.64
C SER A 470 -5.89 -6.46 -25.63
N SER A 471 -5.03 -7.41 -25.24
CA SER A 471 -4.64 -8.52 -26.11
C SER A 471 -5.79 -9.49 -26.34
N VAL A 472 -6.47 -9.89 -25.27
CA VAL A 472 -7.58 -10.85 -25.34
C VAL A 472 -8.76 -10.24 -26.06
N PHE A 473 -9.15 -9.00 -25.74
CA PHE A 473 -10.23 -8.29 -26.44
C PHE A 473 -9.92 -8.17 -27.94
N ALA A 474 -8.70 -7.77 -28.31
CA ALA A 474 -8.30 -7.67 -29.73
C ALA A 474 -8.40 -9.02 -30.46
N SER A 475 -7.97 -10.12 -29.83
CA SER A 475 -8.10 -11.45 -30.43
C SER A 475 -9.56 -11.90 -30.53
N SER A 476 -10.37 -11.65 -29.51
CA SER A 476 -11.77 -12.07 -29.46
C SER A 476 -12.63 -11.29 -30.46
N ILE A 477 -12.44 -9.97 -30.58
CA ILE A 477 -13.20 -9.15 -31.52
C ILE A 477 -12.79 -9.40 -32.97
N ALA A 478 -11.53 -9.78 -33.22
CA ALA A 478 -11.07 -10.20 -34.54
C ALA A 478 -11.70 -11.52 -34.99
N ALA A 479 -12.03 -12.41 -34.05
CA ALA A 479 -12.68 -13.69 -34.34
C ALA A 479 -14.17 -13.56 -34.70
N VAL A 480 -14.82 -12.43 -34.39
CA VAL A 480 -16.20 -12.16 -34.79
C VAL A 480 -16.24 -11.85 -36.29
N SER A 481 -16.89 -12.69 -37.10
CA SER A 481 -16.87 -12.56 -38.57
C SER A 481 -17.61 -11.32 -39.07
N GLU A 482 -18.83 -11.10 -38.57
CA GLU A 482 -19.70 -9.99 -38.97
C GLU A 482 -20.01 -9.11 -37.76
N LEU A 483 -19.68 -7.82 -37.85
CA LEU A 483 -20.09 -6.81 -36.89
C LEU A 483 -21.06 -5.86 -37.59
N PRO A 484 -22.23 -5.58 -36.99
CA PRO A 484 -23.11 -4.51 -37.43
C PRO A 484 -22.34 -3.19 -37.61
N GLY A 485 -22.79 -2.34 -38.53
CA GLY A 485 -22.12 -1.06 -38.81
C GLY A 485 -21.90 -0.20 -37.57
N SER A 486 -22.86 -0.19 -36.63
CA SER A 486 -22.77 0.50 -35.34
C SER A 486 -21.67 -0.04 -34.40
N LEU A 487 -21.26 -1.30 -34.57
CA LEU A 487 -20.22 -1.98 -33.77
C LEU A 487 -18.88 -2.06 -34.51
N SER A 488 -18.82 -1.70 -35.79
CA SER A 488 -17.61 -1.79 -36.63
C SER A 488 -16.41 -1.02 -36.08
N ILE A 489 -16.65 0.04 -35.30
CA ILE A 489 -15.61 0.81 -34.61
C ILE A 489 -14.78 -0.06 -33.63
N LEU A 490 -15.36 -1.12 -33.07
CA LEU A 490 -14.69 -2.05 -32.16
C LEU A 490 -13.69 -2.97 -32.86
N ARG A 491 -13.64 -2.99 -34.21
CA ARG A 491 -12.55 -3.62 -34.96
C ARG A 491 -11.20 -3.03 -34.59
N ASP A 492 -11.17 -1.75 -34.26
CA ASP A 492 -10.06 -1.16 -33.53
C ASP A 492 -10.23 -1.41 -32.04
N ALA A 493 -9.48 -2.38 -31.50
CA ALA A 493 -9.48 -2.71 -30.09
C ALA A 493 -9.14 -1.52 -29.18
N ASN A 494 -8.51 -0.45 -29.70
CA ASN A 494 -8.29 0.77 -28.93
C ASN A 494 -9.59 1.50 -28.58
N GLN A 495 -10.70 1.22 -29.25
CA GLN A 495 -12.00 1.85 -28.96
C GLN A 495 -12.77 1.16 -27.85
N ALA A 496 -12.32 -0.01 -27.37
CA ALA A 496 -13.06 -0.85 -26.42
C ALA A 496 -13.56 -0.08 -25.19
N ILE A 497 -12.67 0.61 -24.46
CA ILE A 497 -13.06 1.27 -23.21
C ILE A 497 -13.98 2.48 -23.43
N GLY A 498 -13.68 3.31 -24.44
CA GLY A 498 -14.49 4.50 -24.75
C GLY A 498 -15.87 4.16 -25.31
N PHE A 499 -16.05 2.97 -25.88
CA PHE A 499 -17.32 2.52 -26.46
C PHE A 499 -18.26 1.84 -25.46
N ILE A 500 -17.77 1.47 -24.26
CA ILE A 500 -18.59 0.81 -23.22
C ILE A 500 -19.90 1.57 -22.92
N PRO A 501 -19.92 2.92 -22.77
CA PRO A 501 -21.16 3.61 -22.47
C PRO A 501 -22.19 3.48 -23.61
N THR A 502 -21.71 3.49 -24.87
CA THR A 502 -22.52 3.35 -26.09
C THR A 502 -23.16 1.97 -26.21
N LEU A 503 -22.51 0.90 -25.74
CA LEU A 503 -23.06 -0.47 -25.77
C LEU A 503 -24.47 -0.56 -25.15
N ARG A 504 -24.76 0.28 -24.16
CA ARG A 504 -26.04 0.29 -23.43
C ARG A 504 -27.15 1.06 -24.14
N THR A 505 -26.79 1.95 -25.06
CA THR A 505 -27.73 2.84 -25.76
C THR A 505 -28.00 2.42 -27.19
N LEU A 506 -27.29 1.39 -27.70
CA LEU A 506 -27.52 0.86 -29.02
C LEU A 506 -28.87 0.16 -29.10
N ASP A 507 -29.69 0.57 -30.06
CA ASP A 507 -30.94 -0.09 -30.41
C ASP A 507 -30.65 -1.17 -31.46
N ILE A 508 -30.07 -2.28 -31.01
CA ILE A 508 -29.81 -3.46 -31.83
C ILE A 508 -30.32 -4.73 -31.13
N PRO A 509 -30.74 -5.76 -31.90
CA PRO A 509 -31.17 -7.02 -31.30
C PRO A 509 -30.08 -7.62 -30.40
N HIS A 510 -30.47 -8.14 -29.23
CA HIS A 510 -29.53 -8.71 -28.26
C HIS A 510 -28.59 -9.76 -28.88
N GLY A 511 -29.08 -10.56 -29.83
CA GLY A 511 -28.28 -11.57 -30.53
C GLY A 511 -27.11 -11.01 -31.35
N GLU A 512 -27.21 -9.78 -31.84
CA GLU A 512 -26.11 -9.10 -32.56
C GLU A 512 -25.08 -8.48 -31.60
N LEU A 513 -25.50 -8.18 -30.37
CA LEU A 513 -24.62 -7.64 -29.33
C LEU A 513 -23.84 -8.74 -28.60
N THR A 514 -24.39 -9.95 -28.50
CA THR A 514 -23.80 -11.09 -27.78
C THR A 514 -22.33 -11.37 -28.13
N PRO A 515 -21.91 -11.45 -29.42
CA PRO A 515 -20.51 -11.71 -29.76
C PRO A 515 -19.54 -10.65 -29.24
N VAL A 516 -19.99 -9.39 -29.15
CA VAL A 516 -19.20 -8.29 -28.58
C VAL A 516 -19.13 -8.40 -27.06
N LEU A 517 -20.24 -8.70 -26.39
CA LEU A 517 -20.25 -8.92 -24.93
C LEU A 517 -19.37 -10.11 -24.55
N ASP A 518 -19.38 -11.17 -25.34
CA ASP A 518 -18.51 -12.34 -25.16
C ASP A 518 -17.03 -11.97 -25.31
N ALA A 519 -16.68 -11.08 -26.25
CA ALA A 519 -15.32 -10.56 -26.37
C ALA A 519 -14.87 -9.77 -25.12
N TYR A 520 -15.75 -8.92 -24.56
CA TYR A 520 -15.48 -8.26 -23.28
C TYR A 520 -15.39 -9.24 -22.12
N LEU A 521 -16.31 -10.21 -22.07
CA LEU A 521 -16.35 -11.23 -21.03
C LEU A 521 -15.07 -12.07 -21.03
N GLU A 522 -14.58 -12.49 -22.19
CA GLU A 522 -13.34 -13.26 -22.31
C GLU A 522 -12.13 -12.47 -21.82
N ALA A 523 -12.05 -11.18 -22.17
CA ALA A 523 -11.01 -10.29 -21.66
C ALA A 523 -11.07 -10.14 -20.13
N MET A 524 -12.26 -10.01 -19.55
CA MET A 524 -12.45 -9.93 -18.10
C MET A 524 -12.14 -11.24 -17.39
N ARG A 525 -12.57 -12.39 -17.95
CA ARG A 525 -12.24 -13.72 -17.42
C ARG A 525 -10.74 -13.97 -17.40
N ALA A 526 -10.05 -13.59 -18.47
CA ALA A 526 -8.59 -13.69 -18.53
C ALA A 526 -7.92 -12.88 -17.40
N ILE A 527 -8.41 -11.68 -17.10
CA ILE A 527 -7.94 -10.89 -15.94
C ILE A 527 -8.25 -11.62 -14.63
N PHE A 528 -9.48 -12.11 -14.44
CA PHE A 528 -9.87 -12.82 -13.22
C PHE A 528 -9.01 -14.07 -12.98
N TYR A 529 -8.77 -14.89 -14.00
CA TYR A 529 -7.86 -16.03 -13.92
C TYR A 529 -6.42 -15.63 -13.63
N THR A 530 -5.95 -14.53 -14.24
CA THR A 530 -4.62 -13.98 -13.92
C THR A 530 -4.52 -13.58 -12.45
N MET A 531 -5.56 -12.93 -11.91
CA MET A 531 -5.63 -12.57 -10.49
C MET A 531 -5.78 -13.78 -9.57
N THR A 532 -6.48 -14.84 -10.00
CA THR A 532 -6.47 -16.14 -9.32
C THR A 532 -5.06 -16.73 -9.26
N GLY A 533 -4.28 -16.61 -10.33
CA GLY A 533 -2.87 -17.00 -10.36
C GLY A 533 -2.03 -16.26 -9.32
N PHE A 534 -2.19 -14.94 -9.21
CA PHE A 534 -1.57 -14.16 -8.13
C PHE A 534 -2.04 -14.61 -6.74
N GLY A 535 -3.33 -14.90 -6.58
CA GLY A 535 -3.88 -15.44 -5.34
C GLY A 535 -3.27 -16.80 -4.96
N ALA A 536 -3.09 -17.68 -5.93
CA ALA A 536 -2.44 -18.98 -5.75
C ALA A 536 -0.95 -18.83 -5.42
N ALA A 537 -0.25 -17.87 -6.04
CA ALA A 537 1.13 -17.55 -5.69
C ALA A 537 1.24 -16.98 -4.26
N GLY A 538 0.30 -16.12 -3.85
CA GLY A 538 0.19 -15.63 -2.48
C GLY A 538 -0.07 -16.77 -1.48
N PHE A 539 -0.99 -17.68 -1.80
CA PHE A 539 -1.24 -18.88 -1.01
C PHE A 539 0.01 -19.76 -0.89
N ALA A 540 0.68 -20.06 -2.00
CA ALA A 540 1.91 -20.84 -2.02
C ALA A 540 3.01 -20.18 -1.17
N SER A 541 3.17 -18.85 -1.28
CA SER A 541 4.12 -18.10 -0.45
C SER A 541 3.82 -18.26 1.04
N SER A 542 2.55 -18.25 1.43
CA SER A 542 2.13 -18.38 2.83
C SER A 542 2.47 -19.74 3.45
N LEU A 543 2.71 -20.79 2.64
CA LEU A 543 3.17 -22.10 3.12
C LEU A 543 4.58 -22.02 3.71
N PHE A 544 5.42 -21.10 3.22
CA PHE A 544 6.81 -20.91 3.67
C PHE A 544 6.92 -20.03 4.93
N THR A 545 5.83 -19.43 5.39
CA THR A 545 5.81 -18.65 6.63
C THR A 545 5.98 -19.56 7.86
N GLU A 546 6.77 -19.10 8.83
CA GLU A 546 6.97 -19.75 10.13
C GLU A 546 6.10 -19.12 11.23
N GLU A 547 5.83 -19.85 12.31
CA GLU A 547 4.83 -19.45 13.34
C GLU A 547 5.72 -18.86 14.40
N LEU A 548 5.99 -17.59 14.20
CA LEU A 548 6.89 -16.84 15.05
C LEU A 548 6.06 -16.34 16.22
N THR A 549 6.63 -16.37 17.42
CA THR A 549 5.90 -15.89 18.59
C THR A 549 5.67 -14.40 18.41
N LEU A 550 4.40 -13.99 18.49
CA LEU A 550 4.06 -12.57 18.64
C LEU A 550 4.45 -12.07 20.04
N ASN A 551 4.63 -12.99 20.98
CA ASN A 551 5.19 -12.76 22.31
C ASN A 551 6.72 -12.65 22.21
N LYS A 552 7.23 -11.53 21.71
CA LYS A 552 8.59 -11.10 22.04
C LYS A 552 8.51 -10.26 23.31
N THR A 553 9.14 -10.72 24.38
CA THR A 553 9.29 -9.98 25.65
C THR A 553 10.28 -8.83 25.55
N GLU A 554 10.93 -8.66 24.39
CA GLU A 554 11.74 -7.49 24.10
C GLU A 554 10.84 -6.25 23.98
N ARG A 555 10.94 -5.42 25.00
CA ARG A 555 10.45 -4.05 24.98
C ARG A 555 11.32 -3.27 23.97
N GLY A 556 10.69 -2.62 22.99
CA GLY A 556 11.40 -1.60 22.20
C GLY A 556 11.99 -0.55 23.15
N ARG A 557 13.01 0.21 22.72
CA ARG A 557 13.78 1.18 23.55
C ARG A 557 12.98 2.19 24.40
N GLN A 558 11.67 2.22 24.25
CA GLN A 558 10.71 3.02 24.99
C GLN A 558 9.51 2.14 25.39
N ALA A 559 9.73 1.23 26.34
CA ALA A 559 8.62 0.66 27.06
C ALA A 559 8.17 1.57 28.19
N PHE A 560 6.88 1.48 28.49
CA PHE A 560 6.27 2.07 29.67
C PHE A 560 6.84 1.35 30.90
N GLU A 561 7.48 2.09 31.80
CA GLU A 561 7.69 1.65 33.18
C GLU A 561 6.48 2.05 34.00
N ASP A 562 6.07 1.14 34.90
CA ASP A 562 4.84 1.23 35.70
C ASP A 562 4.82 2.46 36.62
#